data_AF-A0A966FH47-F1
#
_entry.id   AF-A0A966FH47-F1
#
_cell.length_a   1.000
_cell.length_b   1.000
_cell.length_c   1.000
_cell.angle_alpha   90.00
_cell.angle_beta   90.00
_cell.angle_gamma   90.00
#
_symmetry.space_group_name_H-M   'P 1'
#
loop_
_entity.id
_entity.type
_entity.pdbx_description
1 polymer ?
#
loop_
_entity_poly.entity_id
_entity_poly.type
_entity_poly.pdbx_seq_one_letter_code
_entity_poly.pdbx_strand_id
1 'polypeptide(L)' 'MSRPSVWAPKVLALVKGGNSTAAIAQIKVAPTVQDLQALRKLLGSSNLLKTNPNVDSATSDMIVLLSAPRLHRSP' A
#
# COMPACT_ATOMS: atom_id res chain seq x y z
N MET A 1 15.14 12.71 10.10
CA MET A 1 13.85 13.35 9.76
C MET A 1 13.13 12.46 8.77
N SER A 2 12.23 11.57 9.22
CA SER A 2 11.37 10.81 8.31
C SER A 2 10.35 11.77 7.71
N ARG A 3 10.47 12.09 6.42
CA ARG A 3 9.42 12.84 5.73
C ARG A 3 8.11 12.04 5.81
N PRO A 4 6.97 12.67 6.17
CA PRO A 4 5.69 11.99 6.10
C PRO A 4 5.45 11.54 4.65
N SER A 5 5.02 10.29 4.46
CA SER A 5 4.75 9.78 3.13
C SER A 5 3.60 10.56 2.52
N VAL A 6 3.87 11.32 1.45
CA VAL A 6 2.83 12.04 0.69
C VAL A 6 1.97 11.07 -0.10
N TRP A 7 2.49 9.88 -0.39
CA TRP A 7 1.84 8.83 -1.16
C TRP A 7 0.69 8.15 -0.40
N ALA A 8 0.90 7.76 0.86
CA ALA A 8 -0.08 6.97 1.61
C ALA A 8 -1.42 7.70 1.82
N PRO A 9 -1.47 9.00 2.19
CA PRO A 9 -2.72 9.75 2.29
C PRO A 9 -3.47 9.87 0.97
N LYS A 10 -2.78 9.96 -0.17
CA LYS A 10 -3.41 10.01 -1.51
C LYS A 10 -4.10 8.69 -1.83
N VAL A 11 -3.44 7.56 -1.60
CA VAL A 11 -4.03 6.23 -1.84
C VAL A 11 -5.16 5.95 -0.86
N LEU A 12 -5.04 6.38 0.40
CA LEU A 12 -6.12 6.32 1.37
C LEU A 12 -7.38 7.05 0.87
N ALA A 13 -7.23 8.22 0.24
CA ALA A 13 -8.35 8.98 -0.32
C ALA A 13 -9.06 8.20 -1.44
N LEU A 14 -8.32 7.46 -2.28
CA LEU A 14 -8.91 6.59 -3.31
C LEU A 14 -9.73 5.46 -2.70
N VAL A 15 -9.22 4.81 -1.65
CA VAL A 15 -9.96 3.74 -0.93
C VAL A 15 -11.20 4.30 -0.25
N LYS A 16 -11.10 5.46 0.42
CA LYS A 16 -12.24 6.14 1.04
C LYS A 16 -13.30 6.58 0.02
N GLY A 17 -12.87 6.96 -1.18
CA GLY A 17 -13.76 7.29 -2.30
C GLY A 17 -14.38 6.08 -2.99
N GLY A 18 -14.14 4.85 -2.51
CA GLY A 18 -14.67 3.62 -3.10
C GLY A 18 -13.99 3.18 -4.40
N ASN A 19 -12.93 3.86 -4.83
CA ASN A 19 -12.19 3.51 -6.04
C ASN A 19 -11.06 2.51 -5.72
N SER A 20 -11.47 1.30 -5.34
CA SER A 20 -10.55 0.22 -4.95
C SER A 20 -9.64 -0.21 -6.10
N THR A 21 -10.11 -0.15 -7.35
CA THR A 21 -9.29 -0.47 -8.54
C THR A 21 -8.12 0.49 -8.69
N ALA A 22 -8.35 1.81 -8.62
CA ALA A 22 -7.28 2.79 -8.69
C ALA A 22 -6.33 2.69 -7.49
N ALA A 23 -6.86 2.44 -6.29
CA ALA A 23 -6.05 2.24 -5.11
C ALA A 23 -5.10 1.02 -5.27
N ILE A 24 -5.62 -0.11 -5.77
CA ILE A 24 -4.81 -1.32 -6.03
C ILE A 24 -3.74 -1.04 -7.08
N ALA A 25 -4.07 -0.31 -8.15
CA ALA A 25 -3.08 0.07 -9.16
C ALA A 25 -1.93 0.88 -8.54
N GLN A 26 -2.24 1.85 -7.67
CA GLN A 26 -1.23 2.63 -6.96
C GLN A 26 -0.39 1.76 -6.00
N ILE A 27 -1.03 0.85 -5.24
CA ILE A 27 -0.35 -0.08 -4.33
C ILE A 27 0.69 -0.93 -5.06
N LYS A 28 0.38 -1.41 -6.28
CA LYS A 28 1.30 -2.20 -7.09
C LYS A 28 2.53 -1.43 -7.57
N VAL A 29 2.45 -0.11 -7.64
CA VAL A 29 3.57 0.78 -8.03
C VAL A 29 4.11 1.58 -6.84
N ALA A 30 3.91 1.10 -5.62
CA ALA A 30 4.36 1.78 -4.43
C ALA A 30 5.88 2.03 -4.44
N PRO A 31 6.35 3.23 -4.08
CA PRO A 31 7.77 3.58 -4.18
C PRO A 31 8.65 2.79 -3.20
N THR A 32 8.15 2.59 -1.97
CA THR A 32 8.90 1.96 -0.88
C THR A 32 8.02 1.07 0.00
N VAL A 33 8.64 0.14 0.73
CA VAL A 33 7.97 -0.65 1.77
C VAL A 33 7.38 0.27 2.87
N GLN A 34 8.08 1.35 3.21
CA GLN A 34 7.64 2.29 4.24
C GLN A 34 6.33 3.00 3.85
N ASP A 35 6.15 3.32 2.57
CA ASP A 35 4.90 3.89 2.05
C ASP A 35 3.73 2.93 2.22
N LEU A 36 3.93 1.64 1.92
CA LEU A 36 2.90 0.60 2.10
C LEU A 36 2.57 0.38 3.58
N GLN A 37 3.57 0.37 4.46
CA GLN A 37 3.37 0.25 5.90
C GLN A 37 2.60 1.46 6.47
N ALA A 38 2.92 2.67 6.01
CA ALA A 38 2.20 3.88 6.37
C ALA A 38 0.73 3.82 5.89
N LEU A 39 0.49 3.37 4.66
CA LEU A 39 -0.87 3.17 4.14
C LEU A 39 -1.65 2.14 4.97
N ARG A 40 -1.07 0.98 5.29
CA ARG A 40 -1.73 -0.04 6.12
C ARG A 40 -2.09 0.49 7.51
N LYS A 41 -1.22 1.30 8.14
CA LYS A 41 -1.54 1.96 9.41
C LYS A 41 -2.77 2.86 9.29
N LEU A 42 -2.83 3.70 8.26
CA LEU A 42 -3.97 4.60 8.02
C LEU A 42 -5.28 3.84 7.73
N LEU A 43 -5.22 2.78 6.91
CA LEU A 43 -6.37 1.92 6.60
C LEU A 43 -6.84 1.15 7.84
N GLY A 44 -5.92 0.67 8.66
CA GLY A 44 -6.21 0.01 9.94
C GLY A 44 -6.92 0.92 10.92
N SER A 45 -6.46 2.17 11.08
CA SER A 45 -7.11 3.18 11.93
C SER A 45 -8.55 3.52 11.51
N SER A 46 -8.91 3.24 10.26
CA SER A 46 -10.24 3.51 9.70
C SER A 46 -11.05 2.23 9.41
N ASN A 47 -10.57 1.07 9.87
CA ASN A 47 -11.16 -0.26 9.64
C ASN A 47 -11.39 -0.60 8.15
N LEU A 48 -10.71 0.12 7.23
CA LEU A 48 -10.90 -0.02 5.78
C LEU A 48 -10.24 -1.27 5.21
N LEU A 49 -9.31 -1.91 5.93
CA LEU A 49 -8.72 -3.18 5.51
C LEU A 49 -9.77 -4.30 5.53
N LYS A 50 -10.62 -4.35 6.56
CA LYS A 50 -11.66 -5.39 6.68
C LYS A 50 -12.74 -5.26 5.61
N THR A 51 -13.09 -4.04 5.23
CA THR A 51 -14.10 -3.77 4.21
C THR A 51 -13.56 -3.87 2.78
N ASN A 52 -12.24 -3.88 2.61
CA ASN A 52 -11.58 -3.93 1.29
C ASN A 52 -10.54 -5.07 1.25
N PRO A 53 -10.95 -6.35 1.21
CA PRO A 53 -10.04 -7.49 1.26
C PRO A 53 -9.03 -7.49 0.10
N ASN A 54 -9.42 -7.00 -1.08
CA ASN A 54 -8.50 -6.88 -2.22
C ASN A 54 -7.38 -5.85 -1.98
N VAL A 55 -7.67 -4.77 -1.25
CA VAL A 55 -6.68 -3.75 -0.87
C VAL A 55 -5.75 -4.30 0.21
N ASP A 56 -6.28 -5.04 1.16
CA ASP A 56 -5.52 -5.71 2.22
C ASP A 56 -4.54 -6.75 1.64
N SER A 57 -5.02 -7.60 0.73
CA SER A 57 -4.20 -8.58 0.01
C SER A 57 -3.10 -7.88 -0.82
N ALA A 58 -3.47 -6.92 -1.67
CA ALA A 58 -2.51 -6.22 -2.52
C ALA A 58 -1.41 -5.49 -1.72
N THR A 59 -1.74 -4.87 -0.58
CA THR A 59 -0.73 -4.22 0.25
C THR A 59 0.19 -5.22 0.94
N SER A 60 -0.32 -6.39 1.34
CA SER A 60 0.49 -7.46 1.96
C SER A 60 1.47 -8.05 0.95
N ASP A 61 1.00 -8.38 -0.24
CA ASP A 61 1.82 -8.92 -1.33
C ASP A 61 2.95 -7.97 -1.72
N MET A 62 2.65 -6.68 -1.88
CA MET A 62 3.65 -5.69 -2.28
C MET A 62 4.66 -5.39 -1.18
N ILE A 63 4.29 -5.51 0.10
CA ILE A 63 5.26 -5.42 1.20
C ILE A 63 6.26 -6.57 1.11
N VAL A 64 5.79 -7.80 0.88
CA VAL A 64 6.67 -8.97 0.73
C VAL A 64 7.60 -8.78 -0.48
N LEU A 65 7.04 -8.40 -1.63
CA LEU A 65 7.79 -8.20 -2.87
C LEU A 65 8.89 -7.13 -2.72
N LEU A 66 8.56 -5.98 -2.14
CA LEU A 66 9.52 -4.88 -1.97
C LEU A 66 10.52 -5.14 -0.83
N SER A 67 10.19 -6.01 0.12
CA SER A 67 11.09 -6.41 1.22
C SER A 67 12.06 -7.52 0.81
N ALA A 68 11.75 -8.28 -0.25
CA ALA A 68 12.61 -9.36 -0.72
C ALA A 68 13.98 -8.81 -1.21
N PRO A 69 15.11 -9.43 -0.81
CA PRO A 69 16.43 -9.07 -1.30
C PRO A 69 16.45 -9.06 -2.84
N ARG A 70 16.99 -8.00 -3.45
CA ARG A 70 17.02 -7.85 -4.92
C ARG A 70 17.84 -8.92 -5.65
N LEU A 71 18.46 -9.85 -4.93
CA LEU A 71 19.23 -10.98 -5.46
C LEU A 71 18.40 -11.95 -6.31
N HIS A 72 17.07 -12.03 -6.13
CA HIS A 72 16.19 -12.92 -6.91
C HIS A 72 15.62 -12.31 -8.20
N ARG A 73 16.13 -11.14 -8.63
CA ARG A 73 15.72 -10.50 -9.89
C ARG A 73 16.92 -10.30 -10.80
N SER A 74 17.54 -11.43 -11.15
CA SER A 74 18.44 -11.57 -12.30
C SER A 74 17.60 -12.09 -13.48
N PRO A 75 17.74 -11.52 -14.69
CA PRO A 75 16.88 -11.77 -15.85
C PRO A 75 16.90 -13.21 -16.35
#